data_AF-A0A932PSG6-F1
#
_entry.id   AF-A0A932PSG6-F1
#
_cell.length_a   1.000
_cell.length_b   1.000
_cell.length_c   1.000
_cell.angle_alpha   90.00
_cell.angle_beta   90.00
_cell.angle_gamma   90.00
#
_symmetry.space_group_name_H-M   'P 1'
#
loop_
_entity.id
_entity.type
_entity.pdbx_description
1 polymer ?
#
loop_
_entity_poly.entity_id
_entity_poly.type
_entity_poly.pdbx_seq_one_letter_code
_entity_poly.pdbx_strand_id
1 'polypeptide(L)'
;MIIETLRSYRIGPFSIFDFATAYLGIYLVAPLLSWLFAKIGLKISRVSWLWLTIPIAIVVHLALGIRTPLMKMIFDLSGHYTVKIVVLIMLYMGLRDIKLIKKA
;
A
#
# COMPACT_ATOMS: atom_id res chain seq x y z
N MET A 1 23.99 -12.16 -3.04
CA MET A 1 24.63 -11.27 -4.02
C MET A 1 23.63 -10.44 -4.84
N ILE A 2 22.89 -11.00 -5.82
CA ILE A 2 22.06 -10.18 -6.73
C ILE A 2 20.93 -9.42 -6.02
N ILE A 3 20.17 -10.07 -5.13
CA ILE A 3 19.06 -9.43 -4.39
C ILE A 3 19.58 -8.33 -3.45
N GLU A 4 20.74 -8.55 -2.83
CA GLU A 4 21.37 -7.55 -1.95
C GLU A 4 21.79 -6.31 -2.74
N THR A 5 22.33 -6.50 -3.95
CA THR A 5 22.62 -5.40 -4.88
C THR A 5 21.35 -4.66 -5.31
N LEU A 6 20.24 -5.35 -5.55
CA LEU A 6 18.98 -4.65 -5.88
C LEU A 6 18.43 -3.86 -4.69
N ARG A 7 18.58 -4.39 -3.47
CA ARG A 7 18.15 -3.73 -2.23
C ARG A 7 19.07 -2.61 -1.76
N SER A 8 20.30 -2.49 -2.29
CA SER A 8 21.20 -1.40 -1.94
C SER A 8 20.77 -0.05 -2.51
N TYR A 9 19.95 -0.04 -3.57
CA TYR A 9 19.35 1.20 -4.09
C TYR A 9 18.20 1.67 -3.21
N ARG A 10 18.40 2.78 -2.49
CA ARG A 10 17.48 3.25 -1.44
C ARG A 10 17.19 4.74 -1.53
N ILE A 11 16.01 5.13 -1.06
CA ILE A 11 15.65 6.52 -0.75
C ILE A 11 15.43 6.59 0.76
N GLY A 12 16.35 7.24 1.47
CA GLY A 12 16.39 7.19 2.93
C GLY A 12 16.47 5.73 3.43
N PRO A 13 15.61 5.29 4.37
CA PRO A 13 15.62 3.92 4.87
C PRO A 13 14.93 2.92 3.93
N PHE A 14 14.43 3.34 2.77
CA PHE A 14 13.53 2.56 1.93
C PHE A 14 14.22 2.00 0.69
N SER A 15 14.19 0.68 0.50
CA SER A 15 14.69 0.02 -0.72
C SER A 15 13.73 0.24 -1.89
N ILE A 16 14.22 0.78 -3.00
CA ILE A 16 13.43 0.99 -4.22
C ILE A 16 12.88 -0.35 -4.73
N PHE A 17 13.70 -1.40 -4.65
CA PHE A 17 13.30 -2.75 -5.04
C PHE A 17 12.12 -3.28 -4.23
N ASP A 18 12.11 -3.07 -2.91
CA ASP A 18 11.00 -3.53 -2.06
C ASP A 18 9.69 -2.79 -2.38
N PHE A 19 9.77 -1.49 -2.70
CA PHE A 19 8.61 -0.73 -3.18
C PHE A 19 8.12 -1.23 -4.54
N ALA A 20 9.03 -1.38 -5.51
CA ALA A 20 8.68 -1.85 -6.85
C ALA A 20 8.03 -3.23 -6.83
N THR A 21 8.58 -4.16 -6.03
CA THR A 21 8.03 -5.51 -5.88
C THR A 21 6.66 -5.51 -5.19
N ALA A 22 6.44 -4.66 -4.18
CA ALA A 22 5.12 -4.52 -3.55
C ALA A 22 4.06 -4.03 -4.55
N TYR A 23 4.38 -2.99 -5.33
CA TYR A 23 3.48 -2.46 -6.36
C TYR A 23 3.22 -3.45 -7.49
N LEU A 24 4.26 -4.16 -7.94
CA LEU A 24 4.12 -5.22 -8.94
C LEU A 24 3.24 -6.36 -8.42
N GLY A 25 3.43 -6.76 -7.16
CA GLY A 25 2.60 -7.76 -6.50
C GLY A 25 1.12 -7.35 -6.46
N ILE A 26 0.83 -6.13 -6.01
CA ILE A 26 -0.55 -5.62 -6.00
C ILE A 26 -1.10 -5.50 -7.41
N TYR A 27 -0.32 -5.04 -8.39
CA TYR A 27 -0.76 -4.94 -9.78
C TYR A 27 -1.23 -6.29 -10.34
N LEU A 28 -0.48 -7.36 -10.08
CA LEU A 28 -0.79 -8.71 -10.54
C LEU A 28 -2.01 -9.30 -9.81
N VAL A 29 -2.16 -9.01 -8.51
CA VAL A 29 -3.24 -9.57 -7.67
C VAL A 29 -4.52 -8.72 -7.73
N ALA A 30 -4.44 -7.46 -8.16
CA ALA A 30 -5.57 -6.53 -8.23
C ALA A 30 -6.80 -7.06 -8.99
N PRO A 31 -6.69 -7.76 -10.14
CA PRO A 31 -7.86 -8.35 -10.80
C PRO A 31 -8.60 -9.36 -9.92
N LEU A 32 -7.86 -10.19 -9.18
CA LEU A 32 -8.41 -11.16 -8.24
C LEU A 32 -9.08 -10.46 -7.05
N LEU A 33 -8.43 -9.44 -6.47
CA LEU A 33 -9.00 -8.66 -5.37
C LEU A 33 -10.28 -7.93 -5.80
N SER A 34 -10.28 -7.26 -6.96
CA SER A 34 -11.47 -6.61 -7.49
C SER A 34 -12.62 -7.61 -7.70
N TRP A 35 -12.33 -8.81 -8.20
CA TRP A 35 -13.35 -9.86 -8.35
C TRP A 35 -13.89 -10.35 -7.01
N LEU A 36 -13.02 -10.57 -6.01
CA LEU A 36 -13.42 -11.00 -4.68
C LEU A 36 -14.28 -9.93 -3.97
N PHE A 37 -13.86 -8.67 -4.03
CA PHE A 37 -14.59 -7.55 -3.42
C PHE A 37 -15.92 -7.27 -4.13
N ALA A 38 -16.02 -7.55 -5.42
CA ALA A 38 -17.30 -7.47 -6.13
C ALA A 38 -18.35 -8.44 -5.55
N LYS A 39 -17.95 -9.61 -5.03
CA LYS A 39 -18.86 -10.57 -4.38
C LYS A 39 -19.51 -10.03 -3.11
N ILE A 40 -18.82 -9.15 -2.40
CA ILE A 40 -19.34 -8.47 -1.19
C ILE A 40 -19.95 -7.09 -1.51
N GLY A 41 -20.18 -6.79 -2.79
CA GLY A 41 -20.86 -5.56 -3.23
C GLY A 41 -19.95 -4.34 -3.34
N LEU A 42 -18.62 -4.51 -3.37
CA LEU A 42 -17.66 -3.41 -3.53
C LEU A 42 -17.00 -3.46 -4.91
N LYS A 43 -17.14 -2.38 -5.68
CA LYS A 43 -16.40 -2.16 -6.92
C LYS A 43 -15.18 -1.31 -6.64
N ILE A 44 -14.00 -1.92 -6.74
CA ILE A 44 -12.70 -1.28 -6.53
C ILE A 44 -11.90 -1.38 -7.83
N SER A 45 -11.41 -0.25 -8.35
CA SER A 45 -10.61 -0.24 -9.57
C SER A 45 -9.17 -0.69 -9.31
N ARG A 46 -8.46 -1.12 -10.38
CA ARG A 46 -7.04 -1.50 -10.27
C ARG A 46 -6.17 -0.33 -9.79
N VAL A 47 -6.51 0.89 -10.20
CA VAL A 47 -5.81 2.10 -9.78
C VAL A 47 -5.99 2.35 -8.29
N SER A 48 -7.20 2.16 -7.74
CA SER A 48 -7.43 2.21 -6.28
C SER A 48 -6.56 1.21 -5.53
N TRP A 49 -6.42 -0.03 -6.01
CA TRP A 49 -5.54 -1.00 -5.37
C TRP A 49 -4.08 -0.55 -5.33
N LEU A 50 -3.58 0.04 -6.42
CA LEU A 50 -2.21 0.56 -6.47
C LEU A 50 -2.01 1.70 -5.47
N TRP A 51 -2.97 2.62 -5.33
CA TRP A 51 -2.94 3.67 -4.30
C TRP A 51 -2.94 3.09 -2.88
N LEU A 52 -3.68 2.00 -2.68
CA LEU A 52 -3.77 1.32 -1.38
C LEU A 52 -2.58 0.41 -1.07
N THR A 53 -1.61 0.23 -1.98
CA THR A 53 -0.45 -0.66 -1.75
C THR A 53 0.28 -0.37 -0.44
N ILE A 54 0.67 0.89 -0.21
CA ILE A 54 1.39 1.29 1.01
C ILE A 54 0.48 1.29 2.24
N PRO A 55 -0.73 1.87 2.21
CA PRO A 55 -1.70 1.72 3.30
C PRO A 55 -1.95 0.26 3.73
N ILE A 56 -2.17 -0.65 2.77
CA ILE A 56 -2.36 -2.08 3.04
C ILE A 56 -1.09 -2.66 3.66
N ALA A 57 0.09 -2.35 3.11
CA ALA A 57 1.35 -2.81 3.68
C ALA A 57 1.52 -2.36 5.14
N ILE A 58 1.20 -1.12 5.48
CA ILE A 58 1.25 -0.62 6.86
C ILE A 58 0.33 -1.43 7.77
N VAL A 59 -0.92 -1.65 7.35
CA VAL A 59 -1.90 -2.44 8.11
C VAL A 59 -1.42 -3.89 8.31
N VAL A 60 -0.88 -4.52 7.26
CA VAL A 60 -0.37 -5.90 7.34
C VAL A 60 0.83 -5.99 8.27
N HIS A 61 1.80 -5.07 8.17
CA HIS A 61 2.96 -5.05 9.08
C HIS A 61 2.55 -4.79 10.52
N LEU A 62 1.56 -3.92 10.75
CA LEU A 62 1.00 -3.68 12.07
C LEU A 62 0.33 -4.94 12.65
N ALA A 63 -0.50 -5.62 11.85
CA ALA A 63 -1.20 -6.84 12.25
C ALA A 63 -0.23 -7.99 12.57
N LEU A 64 0.90 -8.06 11.86
CA LEU A 64 1.95 -9.05 12.09
C LEU A 64 2.96 -8.62 13.18
N GLY A 65 2.82 -7.42 13.76
CA GLY A 65 3.77 -6.89 14.75
C GLY A 65 5.16 -6.53 14.21
N ILE A 66 5.33 -6.45 12.89
CA ILE A 66 6.62 -6.22 12.22
C ILE A 66 6.92 -4.72 12.16
N ARG A 67 7.86 -4.23 12.97
CA ARG A 67 8.23 -2.80 13.02
C ARG A 67 9.19 -2.39 11.90
N THR A 68 8.64 -1.94 10.77
CA THR A 68 9.41 -1.37 9.66
C THR A 68 9.82 0.09 9.91
N PRO A 69 10.84 0.63 9.20
CA PRO A 69 11.17 2.05 9.26
C PRO A 69 9.97 2.96 8.90
N LEU A 70 9.13 2.53 7.95
CA LEU A 70 7.94 3.28 7.56
C LEU A 70 6.94 3.38 8.72
N MET A 71 6.69 2.27 9.43
CA MET A 71 5.83 2.30 10.61
C MET A 71 6.40 3.19 11.71
N LYS A 72 7.70 3.13 11.99
CA LYS A 72 8.34 4.00 12.98
C LYS A 72 8.09 5.48 12.66
N MET A 73 8.24 5.87 11.39
CA MET A 73 8.00 7.25 10.94
C MET A 73 6.52 7.66 11.01
N ILE A 74 5.58 6.73 10.78
CA ILE A 74 4.14 7.02 10.87
C ILE A 74 3.68 7.18 12.31
N PHE A 75 4.17 6.33 13.22
CA PHE A 75 3.77 6.32 14.63
C PHE A 75 4.56 7.29 15.52
N ASP A 76 5.65 7.87 15.01
CA ASP A 76 6.33 8.96 15.69
C ASP A 76 5.41 10.20 15.74
N LEU A 77 5.03 10.65 16.93
CA LEU A 77 4.10 11.77 17.11
C LEU A 77 4.74 13.13 16.79
N SER A 78 6.06 13.27 16.96
CA SER A 78 6.74 14.57 16.90
C SER A 78 7.33 14.90 15.52
N GLY A 79 7.34 13.96 14.57
CA GLY A 79 8.02 14.12 13.29
C GLY A 79 7.31 13.54 12.05
N HIS A 80 8.08 13.53 10.95
CA HIS A 80 7.77 12.83 9.69
C HIS A 80 6.43 13.16 9.01
N TYR A 81 5.97 14.41 9.14
CA TYR A 81 4.73 14.88 8.54
C TYR A 81 4.63 14.64 7.03
N THR A 82 5.72 14.76 6.28
CA THR A 82 5.74 14.47 4.84
C THR A 82 5.29 13.03 4.54
N VAL A 83 5.83 12.04 5.26
CA VAL A 83 5.46 10.63 5.08
C VAL A 83 4.00 10.41 5.46
N LYS A 84 3.54 10.99 6.58
CA LYS A 84 2.14 10.90 7.01
C LYS A 84 1.19 11.49 5.98
N ILE A 85 1.49 12.69 5.48
CA ILE A 85 0.69 13.37 4.45
C ILE A 85 0.65 12.53 3.17
N VAL A 86 1.79 11.99 2.71
CA VAL A 86 1.82 11.11 1.53
C VAL A 86 0.93 9.89 1.76
N VAL A 87 1.05 9.21 2.89
CA VAL A 87 0.22 8.03 3.21
C VAL A 87 -1.27 8.39 3.29
N LEU A 88 -1.61 9.55 3.85
CA LEU A 88 -2.99 10.04 3.89
C LEU A 88 -3.54 10.35 2.50
N ILE A 89 -2.75 10.99 1.62
CA ILE A 89 -3.12 11.24 0.23
C ILE A 89 -3.34 9.91 -0.50
N MET A 90 -2.44 8.95 -0.32
CA MET A 90 -2.56 7.62 -0.92
C MET A 90 -3.81 6.89 -0.45
N LEU A 91 -4.10 6.94 0.86
CA LEU A 91 -5.32 6.37 1.42
C LEU A 91 -6.56 7.04 0.83
N TYR A 92 -6.60 8.37 0.80
CA TYR A 92 -7.71 9.13 0.24
C TYR A 92 -7.95 8.79 -1.24
N MET A 93 -6.89 8.82 -2.06
CA MET A 93 -6.95 8.49 -3.50
C MET A 93 -7.41 7.05 -3.74
N GLY A 94 -6.95 6.11 -2.90
CA GLY A 94 -7.34 4.71 -2.98
C GLY A 94 -8.81 4.47 -2.66
N LEU A 95 -9.32 5.13 -1.61
CA LEU A 95 -10.70 4.96 -1.16
C LEU A 95 -11.73 5.74 -1.99
N ARG A 96 -11.34 6.85 -2.62
CA ARG A 96 -12.26 7.76 -3.35
C ARG A 96 -13.05 7.08 -4.47
N ASP A 97 -12.47 6.11 -5.17
CA ASP A 97 -13.12 5.44 -6.31
C ASP A 97 -13.84 4.13 -5.93
N ILE A 98 -13.88 3.78 -4.64
CA ILE A 98 -14.61 2.61 -4.15
C ILE A 98 -16.12 2.90 -4.22
N LYS A 99 -16.85 2.05 -4.95
CA LYS A 99 -18.30 2.20 -5.16
C LYS A 99 -19.05 0.98 -4.65
N LEU A 100 -20.20 1.22 -4.01
CA LEU A 100 -21.15 0.16 -3.68
C LEU A 100 -21.88 -0.27 -4.95
N ILE A 101 -21.91 -1.57 -5.19
CA ILE A 101 -22.72 -2.18 -6.24
C ILE A 101 -24.15 -2.24 -5.70
N LYS A 102 -25.02 -1.35 -6.19
CA LYS A 102 -26.46 -1.49 -5.95
C LYS A 102 -26.92 -2.77 -6.66
N LYS A 103 -27.43 -3.75 -5.90
CA LYS A 103 -28.23 -4.82 -6.49
C LYS A 103 -29.50 -4.17 -7.03
N ALA A 104 -29.73 -4.31 -8.34
CA ALA A 104 -31.01 -4.02 -8.96
C ALA A 104 -32.04 -5.07 -8.54
#